data_AF-A0A1B6C5C8-F1
#
_entry.id   AF-A0A1B6C5C8-F1
#
_cell.length_a   1.000
_cell.length_b   1.000
_cell.length_c   1.000
_cell.angle_alpha   90.00
_cell.angle_beta   90.00
_cell.angle_gamma   90.00
#
_symmetry.space_group_name_H-M   'P 1'
#
loop_
_entity.id
_entity.type
_entity.pdbx_description
1 polymer ?
#
loop_
_entity_poly.entity_id
_entity_poly.type
_entity_poly.pdbx_seq_one_letter_code
_entity_poly.pdbx_strand_id
1 'polypeptide(L)'
;MNIIKKLEKIIKKRKKEMNFKNSYIASVFYRKNNYILRKISEETLELILEVKDYIKNKKNKKFIIHECADLLFHILILLSNFNINFKEILKELKKRENISGIEEKKNRK
;
A
#
# COMPACT_ATOMS: atom_id res chain seq x y z
N MET A 1 6.50 19.11 -3.03
CA MET A 1 6.58 17.81 -3.75
C MET A 1 5.84 16.75 -2.91
N ASN A 2 4.81 16.09 -3.45
CA ASN A 2 4.00 15.09 -2.70
C ASN A 2 4.87 13.88 -2.28
N ILE A 3 4.75 13.45 -1.01
CA ILE A 3 5.49 12.33 -0.42
C ILE A 3 5.36 11.04 -1.22
N ILE A 4 4.18 10.74 -1.78
CA ILE A 4 3.94 9.53 -2.57
C ILE A 4 4.81 9.53 -3.83
N LYS A 5 4.91 10.66 -4.55
CA LYS A 5 5.78 10.78 -5.73
C LYS A 5 7.25 10.60 -5.37
N LYS A 6 7.68 11.04 -4.18
CA LYS A 6 9.05 10.83 -3.70
C LYS A 6 9.31 9.34 -3.42
N LEU A 7 8.37 8.67 -2.76
CA LEU A 7 8.44 7.23 -2.48
C LEU A 7 8.46 6.39 -3.76
N GLU A 8 7.58 6.68 -4.73
CA GLU A 8 7.60 5.99 -6.04
C GLU A 8 8.96 6.09 -6.73
N LYS A 9 9.58 7.29 -6.74
CA LYS A 9 10.92 7.48 -7.32
C LYS A 9 11.97 6.64 -6.59
N ILE A 10 11.94 6.62 -5.26
CA ILE A 10 12.86 5.83 -4.44
C ILE A 10 12.68 4.33 -4.69
N ILE A 11 11.43 3.85 -4.73
CA ILE A 11 11.11 2.45 -4.97
C ILE A 11 11.59 2.02 -6.35
N LYS A 12 11.30 2.80 -7.40
CA LYS A 12 11.76 2.52 -8.77
C LYS A 12 13.29 2.53 -8.88
N LYS A 13 13.96 3.48 -8.21
CA LYS A 13 15.43 3.54 -8.15
C LYS A 13 16.00 2.27 -7.52
N ARG A 14 15.50 1.89 -6.33
CA ARG A 14 15.96 0.69 -5.61
C ARG A 14 15.63 -0.62 -6.34
N LYS A 15 14.50 -0.69 -7.08
CA LYS A 15 14.17 -1.80 -7.97
C LYS A 15 15.24 -1.99 -9.05
N LYS A 16 15.70 -0.89 -9.66
CA LYS A 16 16.73 -0.90 -10.72
C LYS A 16 18.12 -1.23 -10.19
N GLU A 17 18.49 -0.70 -9.02
CA GLU A 17 19.83 -0.88 -8.44
C GLU A 17 20.12 -2.33 -8.04
N MET A 18 19.09 -3.14 -7.74
CA MET A 18 19.22 -4.56 -7.38
C MET A 18 20.27 -4.83 -6.27
N ASN A 19 20.57 -3.84 -5.42
CA ASN A 19 21.49 -4.01 -4.29
C ASN A 19 20.75 -4.62 -3.09
N PHE A 20 20.54 -5.94 -3.14
CA PHE A 20 19.69 -6.68 -2.21
C PHE A 20 20.26 -6.79 -0.78
N LYS A 21 21.58 -6.60 -0.62
CA LYS A 21 22.25 -6.70 0.70
C LYS A 21 21.99 -5.48 1.58
N ASN A 22 21.80 -4.30 0.98
CA ASN A 22 21.74 -3.03 1.71
C ASN A 22 20.39 -2.29 1.55
N SER A 23 19.40 -2.90 0.89
CA SER A 23 18.12 -2.25 0.60
C SER A 23 16.96 -3.21 0.80
N TYR A 24 16.10 -2.90 1.78
CA TYR A 24 14.84 -3.62 2.02
C TYR A 24 13.97 -3.71 0.76
N ILE A 25 13.78 -2.60 0.04
CA ILE A 25 12.97 -2.59 -1.19
C ILE A 25 13.58 -3.52 -2.25
N ALA A 26 14.91 -3.54 -2.39
CA ALA A 26 15.55 -4.44 -3.33
C ALA A 26 15.32 -5.90 -2.92
N SER A 27 15.47 -6.25 -1.62
CA SER A 27 15.26 -7.61 -1.14
C SER A 27 13.81 -8.08 -1.30
N VAL A 28 12.83 -7.17 -1.18
CA VAL A 28 11.41 -7.43 -1.49
C VAL A 28 11.25 -7.82 -2.95
N PHE A 29 11.82 -7.06 -3.89
CA PHE A 29 11.74 -7.38 -5.33
C PHE A 29 12.48 -8.68 -5.68
N TYR A 30 13.61 -8.97 -5.03
CA TYR A 30 14.33 -10.24 -5.20
C TYR A 30 13.46 -11.45 -4.83
N ARG A 31 12.68 -11.33 -3.76
CA ARG A 31 11.77 -12.39 -3.27
C ARG A 31 10.46 -12.49 -4.06
N LYS A 32 10.29 -11.69 -5.12
CA LYS A 32 9.20 -11.73 -6.12
C LYS A 32 7.79 -11.61 -5.51
N ASN A 33 6.78 -11.90 -6.33
CA ASN A 33 5.37 -11.65 -6.06
C ASN A 33 4.88 -12.26 -4.74
N ASN A 34 5.28 -13.49 -4.40
CA ASN A 34 4.80 -14.18 -3.19
C ASN A 34 5.16 -13.41 -1.91
N TYR A 35 6.36 -12.81 -1.85
CA TYR A 35 6.76 -12.05 -0.67
C TYR A 35 6.01 -10.72 -0.57
N ILE A 36 5.79 -10.04 -1.70
CA ILE A 36 4.98 -8.80 -1.74
C ILE A 36 3.55 -9.08 -1.27
N LEU A 37 2.92 -10.14 -1.78
CA LEU A 37 1.57 -10.53 -1.39
C LEU A 37 1.49 -10.91 0.09
N ARG A 38 2.47 -11.65 0.58
CA ARG A 38 2.56 -11.99 2.00
C ARG A 38 2.62 -10.74 2.88
N LYS A 39 3.48 -9.76 2.56
CA LYS A 39 3.56 -8.50 3.30
C LYS A 39 2.22 -7.76 3.30
N ILE A 40 1.54 -7.66 2.15
CA ILE A 40 0.22 -7.03 2.10
C ILE A 40 -0.78 -7.74 3.01
N SER A 41 -0.78 -9.08 3.04
CA SER A 41 -1.65 -9.85 3.93
C SER A 41 -1.32 -9.64 5.40
N GLU A 42 -0.03 -9.61 5.75
CA GLU A 42 0.47 -9.32 7.10
C GLU A 42 0.01 -7.92 7.56
N GLU A 43 0.34 -6.87 6.81
CA GLU A 43 -0.01 -5.49 7.18
C GLU A 43 -1.53 -5.26 7.24
N THR A 44 -2.29 -5.96 6.39
CA THR A 44 -3.76 -5.90 6.44
C THR A 44 -4.28 -6.51 7.74
N LEU A 45 -3.71 -7.64 8.18
CA LEU A 45 -4.11 -8.28 9.43
C LEU A 45 -3.71 -7.42 10.64
N GLU A 46 -2.50 -6.87 10.64
CA GLU A 46 -2.00 -5.98 11.70
C GLU A 46 -2.90 -4.75 11.85
N LEU A 47 -3.25 -4.09 10.73
CA LEU A 47 -4.21 -2.98 10.74
C LEU A 47 -5.57 -3.38 11.33
N ILE A 48 -6.11 -4.55 10.96
CA ILE A 48 -7.38 -5.06 11.49
C ILE A 48 -7.29 -5.26 13.01
N LEU A 49 -6.18 -5.83 13.49
CA LEU A 49 -5.97 -6.10 14.91
C LEU A 49 -5.85 -4.79 15.72
N GLU A 50 -5.09 -3.82 15.23
CA GLU A 50 -4.93 -2.52 15.89
C GLU A 50 -6.26 -1.74 15.94
N VAL A 51 -7.08 -1.82 14.89
CA VAL A 51 -8.43 -1.22 14.90
C VAL A 51 -9.34 -1.92 15.91
N LYS A 52 -9.34 -3.26 15.96
CA LYS A 52 -10.15 -4.02 16.94
C LYS A 52 -9.74 -3.69 18.37
N ASP A 53 -8.45 -3.62 18.63
CA ASP A 53 -7.93 -3.29 19.95
C ASP A 53 -8.26 -1.84 20.33
N TYR A 54 -8.17 -0.89 19.39
CA TYR A 54 -8.62 0.48 19.61
C TYR A 54 -10.12 0.55 19.96
N ILE A 55 -10.98 -0.21 19.28
CA ILE A 55 -12.42 -0.25 19.58
C ILE A 55 -12.68 -0.78 21.00
N LYS A 56 -11.98 -1.84 21.40
CA LYS A 56 -12.18 -2.50 22.70
C LYS A 56 -11.62 -1.67 23.86
N ASN A 57 -10.42 -1.15 23.70
CA ASN A 57 -9.60 -0.63 24.79
C ASN A 57 -9.34 0.88 24.67
N LYS A 58 -9.83 1.55 23.62
CA LYS A 58 -9.55 2.96 23.29
C LYS A 58 -8.04 3.28 23.36
N LYS A 59 -7.21 2.38 22.85
CA LYS A 59 -5.74 2.54 22.81
C LYS A 59 -5.30 3.71 21.92
N ASN A 60 -4.01 3.80 21.64
CA ASN A 60 -3.43 4.90 20.88
C ASN A 60 -3.68 4.76 19.36
N LYS A 61 -4.34 5.74 18.74
CA LYS A 61 -4.56 5.79 17.28
C LYS A 61 -3.27 5.78 16.45
N LYS A 62 -2.11 6.05 17.06
CA LYS A 62 -0.80 6.01 16.37
C LYS A 62 -0.50 4.65 15.75
N PHE A 63 -0.93 3.55 16.36
CA PHE A 63 -0.72 2.21 15.79
C PHE A 63 -1.51 2.00 14.51
N ILE A 64 -2.80 2.37 14.49
CA ILE A 64 -3.62 2.36 13.26
C ILE A 64 -2.97 3.18 12.14
N ILE A 65 -2.45 4.37 12.47
CA ILE A 65 -1.77 5.22 11.49
C ILE A 65 -0.51 4.54 10.96
N HIS A 66 0.25 3.86 11.82
CA HIS A 66 1.45 3.12 11.45
C HIS A 66 1.14 1.99 10.47
N GLU A 67 0.20 1.11 10.81
CA GLU A 67 -0.16 -0.03 9.96
C GLU A 67 -0.80 0.41 8.64
N CYS A 68 -1.62 1.46 8.66
CA CYS A 68 -2.12 2.07 7.42
C CYS A 68 -0.99 2.58 6.52
N ALA A 69 0.04 3.20 7.10
CA ALA A 69 1.17 3.71 6.35
C ALA A 69 2.02 2.57 5.77
N ASP A 70 2.22 1.48 6.53
CA ASP A 70 3.01 0.34 6.06
C ASP A 70 2.28 -0.45 4.97
N LEU A 71 0.97 -0.68 5.13
CA LEU A 71 0.13 -1.25 4.09
C LEU A 71 0.17 -0.41 2.80
N LEU A 72 0.04 0.93 2.91
CA LEU A 72 0.17 1.82 1.75
C LEU A 72 1.56 1.74 1.11
N PHE A 73 2.62 1.66 1.90
CA PHE A 73 3.98 1.50 1.39
C PHE A 73 4.14 0.19 0.61
N HIS A 74 3.62 -0.92 1.12
CA HIS A 74 3.64 -2.21 0.44
C HIS A 74 2.77 -2.22 -0.83
N ILE A 75 1.65 -1.49 -0.85
CA ILE A 75 0.87 -1.24 -2.08
C ILE A 75 1.72 -0.47 -3.11
N LEU A 76 2.48 0.55 -2.72
CA LEU A 76 3.37 1.26 -3.65
C LEU A 76 4.45 0.35 -4.25
N ILE A 77 4.99 -0.59 -3.45
CA ILE A 77 5.92 -1.61 -3.96
C ILE A 77 5.22 -2.52 -4.97
N LEU A 78 4.02 -3.00 -4.67
CA LEU A 78 3.20 -3.82 -5.57
C LEU A 78 2.96 -3.11 -6.90
N LEU A 79 2.49 -1.86 -6.88
CA LEU A 79 2.25 -1.07 -8.08
C LEU A 79 3.52 -0.93 -8.91
N SER A 80 4.65 -0.61 -8.25
CA SER A 80 5.94 -0.53 -8.92
C SER A 80 6.42 -1.88 -9.47
N ASN A 81 6.02 -3.01 -8.89
CA ASN A 81 6.32 -4.35 -9.41
C ASN A 81 5.68 -4.55 -10.80
N PHE A 82 4.41 -4.15 -10.92
CA PHE A 82 3.61 -4.21 -12.14
C PHE A 82 3.75 -2.97 -13.05
N ASN A 83 4.69 -2.08 -12.76
CA ASN A 83 4.94 -0.84 -13.50
C ASN A 83 3.73 0.11 -13.57
N ILE A 84 2.83 0.04 -12.59
CA ILE A 84 1.66 0.91 -12.47
C ILE A 84 2.07 2.17 -11.69
N ASN A 85 1.70 3.35 -12.18
CA ASN A 85 1.94 4.59 -11.44
C ASN A 85 0.81 4.87 -10.47
N PHE A 86 1.11 5.40 -9.29
CA PHE A 86 0.10 5.79 -8.30
C PHE A 86 -0.89 6.83 -8.83
N LYS A 87 -0.50 7.63 -9.83
CA LYS A 87 -1.42 8.53 -10.55
C LYS A 87 -2.60 7.78 -11.17
N GLU A 88 -2.43 6.53 -11.58
CA GLU A 88 -3.51 5.70 -12.13
C GLU A 88 -4.51 5.29 -11.04
N ILE A 89 -4.02 4.99 -9.84
CA ILE A 89 -4.88 4.79 -8.66
C ILE A 89 -5.65 6.06 -8.32
N LEU A 90 -5.01 7.22 -8.36
CA LEU A 90 -5.70 8.50 -8.14
C LEU A 90 -6.77 8.79 -9.20
N LYS A 91 -6.53 8.43 -10.47
CA LYS A 91 -7.56 8.53 -11.52
C LYS A 91 -8.75 7.62 -11.22
N GLU A 92 -8.50 6.41 -10.77
CA GLU A 92 -9.55 5.45 -10.39
C GLU A 92 -10.35 5.94 -9.18
N LEU A 93 -9.68 6.44 -8.14
CA LEU A 93 -10.35 7.04 -6.98
C LEU A 93 -11.20 8.26 -7.37
N LYS A 94 -10.71 9.11 -8.28
CA LYS A 94 -11.47 10.26 -8.78
C LYS A 94 -12.75 9.84 -9.53
N LYS A 95 -12.74 8.70 -10.22
CA LYS A 95 -13.98 8.17 -10.84
C LYS A 95 -15.01 7.79 -9.77
N ARG A 96 -14.56 7.26 -8.63
CA ARG A 96 -15.41 6.88 -7.51
C ARG A 96 -15.91 8.08 -6.69
N GLU A 97 -15.21 9.21 -6.73
CA GLU A 97 -15.65 10.45 -6.08
C GLU A 97 -17.01 10.94 -6.61
N ASN A 98 -17.29 10.72 -7.91
CA ASN A 98 -18.50 11.19 -8.59
C ASN A 98 -19.61 10.14 -8.69
N ILE A 99 -19.45 8.98 -8.07
CA ILE A 99 -20.44 7.90 -8.05
C ILE A 99 -20.66 7.57 -6.58
N SER A 100 -21.88 7.74 -6.07
CA SER A 100 -22.12 7.35 -4.68
C SER A 100 -21.73 5.87 -4.50
N GLY A 101 -21.09 5.50 -3.38
CA GLY A 101 -20.66 4.10 -3.15
C GLY A 101 -21.82 3.07 -3.19
N ILE A 102 -23.06 3.56 -3.16
CA ILE A 102 -24.30 2.78 -3.33
C ILE A 102 -24.58 2.52 -4.83
N GLU A 103 -24.40 3.51 -5.70
CA GLU A 103 -24.54 3.36 -7.16
C GLU A 103 -23.43 2.51 -7.77
N GLU A 104 -22.18 2.66 -7.30
CA GLU A 104 -21.06 1.84 -7.77
C GLU A 104 -21.31 0.34 -7.52
N LYS A 105 -21.87 -0.01 -6.35
CA LYS A 105 -22.24 -1.38 -6.01
C LYS A 105 -23.40 -1.93 -6.84
N LYS A 106 -24.35 -1.09 -7.26
CA LYS A 106 -25.47 -1.48 -8.14
C LYS A 106 -25.01 -1.77 -9.58
N ASN A 107 -23.98 -1.06 -10.06
CA ASN A 107 -23.48 -1.16 -11.44
C ASN A 107 -22.44 -2.28 -11.68
N ARG A 108 -22.11 -3.09 -10.66
CA ARG A 108 -21.18 -4.24 -10.77
C ARG A 108 -21.87 -5.58 -11.11
N LYS A 109 -23.18 -5.56 -11.42
CA LYS A 109 -23.93 -6.74 -11.88
C LYS A 109 -23.84 -6.90 -13.39
#